data_AF-L8TTK5-F1
#
_entry.id   AF-L8TTK5-F1
#
_cell.length_a   1.000
_cell.length_b   1.000
_cell.length_c   1.000
_cell.angle_alpha   90.00
_cell.angle_beta   90.00
_cell.angle_gamma   90.00
#
_symmetry.space_group_name_H-M   'P 1'
#
loop_
_entity.id
_entity.type
_entity.pdbx_description
1 polymer ?
#
loop_
_entity_poly.entity_id
_entity_poly.type
_entity_poly.pdbx_seq_one_letter_code
_entity_poly.pdbx_strand_id
1 'polypeptide(L)'
;MLASAVDTARSVVQQQGRVISDTIAADVEETLRALTADEGAAEAVRSGRLLKTLSADGVSAAELEGTVAVPDALPAPSASPPRRPALASVPARKERPTPERTSRPKATKPRLEAVRQTPRPASPPALEKAKAALAEAQAEEARTNGLAEELQEQVEETRSEIDALVQEAAELRERLKAAEEQLDRARKQLAATAAEAKQALREADKAGRTVMLARERVLRLSS
;
A
#
# COMPACT_ATOMS: atom_id res chain seq x y z
N MET A 1 6.23 -11.65 5.39
CA MET A 1 5.78 -10.58 4.47
C MET A 1 4.32 -10.79 4.05
N LEU A 2 3.95 -11.96 3.50
CA LEU A 2 2.55 -12.22 3.11
C LEU A 2 1.62 -12.43 4.33
N ALA A 3 2.02 -13.28 5.29
CA ALA A 3 1.26 -13.50 6.52
C ALA A 3 0.94 -12.19 7.28
N SER A 4 1.92 -11.28 7.39
CA SER A 4 1.73 -9.97 8.03
C SER A 4 0.74 -9.06 7.30
N ALA A 5 0.62 -9.17 5.97
CA ALA A 5 -0.39 -8.44 5.21
C ALA A 5 -1.80 -8.99 5.47
N VAL A 6 -1.94 -10.32 5.56
CA VAL A 6 -3.21 -10.97 5.92
C VAL A 6 -3.62 -10.63 7.35
N ASP A 7 -2.68 -10.60 8.29
CA ASP A 7 -2.92 -10.19 9.68
C ASP A 7 -3.38 -8.73 9.79
N THR A 8 -2.79 -7.85 8.96
CA THR A 8 -3.21 -6.44 8.89
C THR A 8 -4.66 -6.34 8.38
N ALA A 9 -5.00 -7.08 7.32
CA ALA A 9 -6.37 -7.13 6.82
C ALA A 9 -7.36 -7.68 7.87
N ARG A 10 -6.95 -8.70 8.62
CA ARG A 10 -7.74 -9.28 9.70
C ARG A 10 -8.02 -8.28 10.82
N SER A 11 -7.01 -7.51 11.22
CA SER A 11 -7.14 -6.44 12.20
C SER A 11 -8.14 -5.37 11.75
N VAL A 12 -8.08 -4.94 10.48
CA VAL A 12 -9.01 -3.95 9.92
C VAL A 12 -10.45 -4.48 9.89
N VAL A 13 -10.66 -5.73 9.47
CA VAL A 13 -12.00 -6.34 9.42
C VAL A 13 -12.57 -6.55 10.83
N GLN A 14 -11.72 -6.85 11.81
CA GLN A 14 -12.10 -6.97 13.22
C GLN A 14 -12.53 -5.62 13.82
N GLN A 15 -11.88 -4.52 13.44
CA GLN A 15 -12.32 -3.17 13.82
C GLN A 15 -13.71 -2.82 13.26
N GLN A 16 -14.11 -3.44 12.15
CA GLN A 16 -15.45 -3.32 11.56
C GLN A 16 -16.47 -4.33 12.14
N GLY A 17 -16.11 -5.05 13.19
CA GLY A 17 -16.99 -6.00 13.88
C GLY A 17 -17.22 -7.32 13.15
N ARG A 18 -16.39 -7.65 12.16
CA ARG A 18 -16.44 -8.92 11.42
C ARG A 18 -15.19 -9.74 11.71
N VAL A 19 -15.28 -11.06 11.58
CA VAL A 19 -14.14 -11.96 11.83
C VAL A 19 -13.86 -12.76 10.57
N ILE A 20 -12.61 -12.75 10.11
CA ILE A 20 -12.12 -13.64 9.06
C ILE A 20 -11.73 -14.96 9.74
N SER A 21 -12.21 -16.10 9.24
CA SER A 21 -11.81 -17.42 9.76
C SER A 21 -10.38 -17.77 9.36
N ASP A 22 -9.73 -18.66 10.11
CA ASP A 22 -8.36 -19.10 9.80
C ASP A 22 -8.25 -19.77 8.42
N THR A 23 -9.30 -20.50 8.01
CA THR A 23 -9.38 -21.11 6.69
C THR A 23 -9.34 -20.07 5.58
N ILE A 24 -10.16 -19.01 5.68
CA ILE A 24 -10.18 -17.94 4.68
C ILE A 24 -8.86 -17.16 4.67
N ALA A 25 -8.23 -16.98 5.83
CA ALA A 25 -6.93 -16.33 5.90
C ALA A 25 -5.84 -17.13 5.17
N ALA A 26 -5.82 -18.46 5.35
CA ALA A 26 -4.90 -19.36 4.65
C ALA A 26 -5.14 -19.36 3.13
N ASP A 27 -6.40 -19.40 2.71
CA ASP A 27 -6.84 -19.34 1.32
C ASP A 27 -6.38 -18.04 0.61
N VAL A 28 -6.46 -16.92 1.32
CA VAL A 28 -5.98 -15.62 0.83
C VAL A 28 -4.46 -15.59 0.75
N GLU A 29 -3.76 -16.12 1.76
CA GLU A 29 -2.30 -16.20 1.73
C GLU A 29 -1.81 -17.09 0.57
N GLU A 30 -2.50 -18.21 0.31
CA GLU A 30 -2.19 -19.10 -0.82
C GLU A 30 -2.36 -18.39 -2.16
N THR A 31 -3.43 -17.62 -2.33
CA THR A 31 -3.67 -16.83 -3.55
C THR A 31 -2.62 -15.74 -3.74
N LEU A 32 -2.20 -15.07 -2.65
CA LEU A 32 -1.13 -14.07 -2.70
C LEU A 32 0.23 -14.71 -3.00
N ARG A 33 0.47 -15.93 -2.53
CA ARG A 33 1.66 -16.71 -2.86
C ARG A 33 1.66 -17.08 -4.34
N ALA A 34 0.53 -17.51 -4.88
CA ALA A 34 0.37 -17.81 -6.30
C ALA A 34 0.63 -16.57 -7.18
N LEU A 35 0.11 -15.41 -6.79
CA LEU A 35 0.38 -14.12 -7.46
C LEU A 35 1.87 -13.79 -7.55
N THR A 36 2.66 -14.14 -6.52
CA THR A 36 4.11 -13.91 -6.55
C THR A 36 4.89 -14.98 -7.28
N ALA A 37 4.31 -16.17 -7.46
CA ALA A 37 4.97 -17.33 -8.06
C ALA A 37 4.78 -17.42 -9.57
N ASP A 38 3.66 -16.92 -10.11
CA ASP A 38 3.31 -17.02 -11.53
C ASP A 38 2.67 -15.73 -12.08
N GLU A 39 3.09 -15.34 -13.29
CA GLU A 39 2.60 -14.12 -13.94
C GLU A 39 1.15 -14.26 -14.42
N GLY A 40 0.75 -15.47 -14.85
CA GLY A 40 -0.64 -15.79 -15.19
C GLY A 40 -1.56 -15.70 -13.97
N ALA A 41 -1.10 -16.18 -12.81
CA ALA A 41 -1.80 -15.98 -11.55
C ALA A 41 -1.92 -14.51 -11.16
N ALA A 42 -0.88 -13.70 -11.38
CA ALA A 42 -0.94 -12.26 -11.13
C ALA A 42 -1.95 -11.53 -12.04
N GLU A 43 -2.08 -11.93 -13.31
CA GLU A 43 -3.10 -11.41 -14.23
C GLU A 43 -4.51 -11.82 -13.82
N ALA A 44 -4.71 -13.08 -13.40
CA ALA A 44 -5.99 -13.58 -12.90
C ALA A 44 -6.47 -12.86 -11.63
N VAL A 45 -5.56 -12.57 -10.70
CA VAL A 45 -5.88 -11.77 -9.50
C VAL A 45 -6.18 -10.32 -9.87
N ARG A 46 -5.38 -9.70 -10.75
CA ARG A 46 -5.59 -8.32 -11.21
C ARG A 46 -6.91 -8.12 -11.94
N SER A 47 -7.42 -9.15 -12.62
CA SER A 47 -8.70 -9.05 -13.31
C SER A 47 -9.90 -8.97 -12.37
N GLY A 48 -9.74 -9.32 -11.08
CA GLY A 48 -10.81 -9.31 -10.08
C GLY A 48 -11.93 -10.32 -10.35
N ARG A 49 -11.64 -11.42 -11.06
CA ARG A 49 -12.65 -12.39 -11.54
C ARG A 49 -12.44 -13.81 -10.99
N LEU A 50 -11.78 -13.93 -9.85
CA LEU A 50 -11.56 -15.21 -9.18
C LEU A 50 -12.86 -15.76 -8.60
N LEU A 51 -13.15 -17.02 -8.91
CA LEU A 51 -14.27 -17.78 -8.35
C LEU A 51 -13.85 -18.64 -7.16
N LYS A 52 -12.57 -19.02 -7.10
CA LYS A 52 -11.99 -19.92 -6.09
C LYS A 52 -10.58 -19.46 -5.71
N THR A 53 -10.02 -20.10 -4.69
CA THR A 53 -8.61 -19.96 -4.32
C THR A 53 -7.71 -20.39 -5.47
N LEU A 54 -6.60 -19.67 -5.63
CA LEU A 54 -5.61 -19.92 -6.68
C LEU A 54 -4.31 -20.38 -6.03
N SER A 55 -3.77 -21.48 -6.52
CA SER A 55 -2.49 -22.04 -6.07
C SER A 55 -1.54 -22.13 -7.25
N ALA A 56 -0.28 -21.77 -7.04
CA ALA A 56 0.79 -21.91 -8.02
C ALA A 56 2.11 -22.18 -7.30
N ASP A 57 2.86 -23.16 -7.80
CA ASP A 57 4.16 -23.59 -7.26
C ASP A 57 5.35 -22.88 -7.92
N GLY A 58 5.09 -22.10 -8.98
CA GLY A 58 6.09 -21.39 -9.78
C GLY A 58 6.91 -22.31 -10.72
N VAL A 59 6.58 -23.60 -10.78
CA VAL A 59 7.21 -24.58 -11.68
C VAL A 59 6.32 -24.85 -12.88
N SER A 60 4.99 -24.84 -12.66
CA SER A 60 3.97 -24.97 -13.70
C SER A 60 3.07 -23.74 -13.75
N ALA A 61 2.48 -23.48 -14.92
CA ALA A 61 1.48 -22.42 -15.07
C ALA A 61 0.28 -22.69 -14.15
N ALA A 62 -0.28 -21.64 -13.56
CA ALA A 62 -1.43 -21.76 -12.65
C ALA A 62 -2.67 -22.31 -13.37
N GLU A 63 -3.47 -23.14 -12.69
CA GLU A 63 -4.70 -23.70 -13.25
C GLU A 63 -5.83 -22.65 -13.22
N LEU A 64 -6.01 -21.96 -14.35
CA LEU A 64 -6.98 -20.87 -14.50
C LEU A 64 -8.39 -21.36 -14.87
N GLU A 65 -8.50 -22.58 -15.41
CA GLU A 65 -9.76 -23.17 -15.85
C GLU A 65 -10.67 -23.48 -14.65
N GLY A 66 -11.87 -22.92 -14.62
CA GLY A 66 -12.80 -23.09 -13.50
C GLY A 66 -12.43 -22.33 -12.22
N THR A 67 -11.28 -21.66 -12.19
CA THR A 67 -10.84 -20.75 -11.12
C THR A 67 -11.17 -19.29 -11.44
N VAL A 68 -11.21 -18.91 -12.72
CA VAL A 68 -11.57 -17.56 -13.20
C VAL A 68 -12.89 -17.61 -13.97
N ALA A 69 -13.76 -16.59 -13.76
CA ALA A 69 -15.10 -16.57 -14.36
C ALA A 69 -15.13 -16.49 -15.89
N VAL A 70 -14.13 -15.84 -16.50
CA VAL A 70 -13.95 -15.77 -17.97
C VAL A 70 -12.46 -15.82 -18.28
N PRO A 71 -11.86 -17.03 -18.39
CA PRO A 71 -10.41 -17.18 -18.60
C PRO A 71 -9.93 -16.52 -19.90
N ASP A 72 -10.72 -16.62 -20.98
CA ASP A 72 -10.39 -16.09 -22.31
C ASP A 72 -10.38 -14.54 -22.38
N ALA A 73 -10.89 -13.87 -21.35
CA ALA A 73 -10.88 -12.41 -21.26
C ALA A 73 -9.69 -11.87 -20.46
N LEU A 74 -8.80 -12.75 -19.96
CA LEU A 74 -7.52 -12.33 -19.42
C LEU A 74 -6.60 -11.92 -20.57
N PRO A 75 -5.79 -10.86 -20.40
CA PRO A 75 -4.72 -10.58 -21.35
C PRO A 75 -3.87 -11.84 -21.51
N ALA A 76 -3.51 -12.18 -22.76
CA ALA A 76 -2.67 -13.35 -22.99
C ALA A 76 -1.35 -13.18 -22.23
N PRO A 77 -0.82 -14.23 -21.57
CA PRO A 77 0.42 -14.13 -20.82
C PRO A 77 1.49 -13.59 -21.77
N SER A 78 2.06 -12.45 -21.42
CA SER A 78 3.11 -11.81 -22.20
C SER A 78 4.30 -12.77 -22.26
N ALA A 79 4.40 -13.52 -23.37
CA ALA A 79 5.56 -14.34 -23.65
C ALA A 79 6.80 -13.45 -23.51
N SER A 80 7.66 -13.77 -22.54
CA SER A 80 8.93 -13.08 -22.32
C SER A 80 9.64 -12.85 -23.66
N PRO A 81 10.13 -11.63 -23.95
CA PRO A 81 10.82 -11.37 -25.21
C PRO A 81 12.07 -12.28 -25.26
N PRO A 82 12.38 -12.90 -26.41
CA PRO A 82 13.57 -13.72 -26.53
C PRO A 82 14.81 -12.87 -26.24
N ARG A 83 15.53 -13.29 -25.20
CA ARG A 83 16.81 -12.74 -24.76
C ARG A 83 17.76 -12.66 -25.95
N ARG A 84 18.04 -11.43 -26.42
CA ARG A 84 19.13 -11.16 -27.38
C ARG A 84 20.45 -11.65 -26.77
N PRO A 85 21.23 -12.51 -27.45
CA PRO A 85 22.59 -12.77 -27.03
C PRO A 85 23.46 -11.56 -27.37
N ALA A 86 23.94 -10.88 -26.34
CA ALA A 86 25.09 -10.01 -26.44
C ALA A 86 26.35 -10.88 -26.37
N LEU A 87 27.14 -10.88 -27.44
CA LEU A 87 28.55 -11.28 -27.39
C LEU A 87 29.40 -10.11 -27.85
N ALA A 88 30.15 -9.60 -26.89
CA ALA A 88 31.20 -8.62 -27.08
C ALA A 88 32.41 -9.27 -27.78
N SER A 89 33.10 -8.49 -28.63
CA SER A 89 34.56 -8.55 -28.69
C SER A 89 35.13 -7.19 -29.11
N VAL A 90 36.14 -6.77 -28.35
CA VAL A 90 36.86 -5.49 -28.38
C VAL A 90 38.21 -5.69 -29.14
N PRO A 91 39.15 -4.73 -29.23
CA PRO A 91 39.87 -4.43 -30.48
C PRO A 91 41.40 -4.70 -30.40
N ALA A 92 42.13 -4.52 -31.51
CA ALA A 92 43.56 -4.10 -31.55
C ALA A 92 44.01 -4.01 -33.02
N ARG A 93 44.39 -2.83 -33.53
CA ARG A 93 45.74 -2.23 -33.56
C ARG A 93 46.64 -2.79 -34.67
N LYS A 94 47.04 -1.90 -35.60
CA LYS A 94 48.29 -1.88 -36.39
C LYS A 94 48.41 -0.47 -37.00
N GLU A 95 49.18 0.41 -36.39
CA GLU A 95 50.62 0.66 -36.60
C GLU A 95 50.91 1.54 -37.82
N ARG A 96 51.60 2.65 -37.53
CA ARG A 96 52.26 3.57 -38.46
C ARG A 96 53.78 3.38 -38.23
N PRO A 97 54.65 3.45 -39.25
CA PRO A 97 55.50 4.65 -39.36
C PRO A 97 55.93 5.03 -40.80
N THR A 98 56.24 6.32 -41.01
CA THR A 98 56.89 6.96 -42.19
C THR A 98 58.41 6.63 -42.26
N PRO A 99 59.19 6.78 -43.38
CA PRO A 99 59.30 7.99 -44.24
C PRO A 99 59.75 7.80 -45.73
N GLU A 100 59.62 8.82 -46.59
CA GLU A 100 60.73 9.37 -47.44
C GLU A 100 60.29 10.53 -48.35
N ARG A 101 61.27 11.34 -48.77
CA ARG A 101 61.16 12.73 -49.24
C ARG A 101 61.95 12.90 -50.55
N THR A 102 61.29 13.18 -51.66
CA THR A 102 61.81 13.79 -52.91
C THR A 102 60.60 14.31 -53.69
N SER A 103 60.45 15.48 -54.29
CA SER A 103 61.32 16.62 -54.63
C SER A 103 60.38 17.80 -55.01
N ARG A 104 60.78 19.05 -54.71
CA ARG A 104 60.12 20.34 -55.05
C ARG A 104 60.19 20.65 -56.58
N PRO A 105 59.60 21.73 -57.18
CA PRO A 105 58.88 22.89 -56.58
C PRO A 105 57.68 23.53 -57.37
N LYS A 106 57.08 24.55 -56.70
CA LYS A 106 56.32 25.73 -57.19
C LYS A 106 54.81 25.59 -57.48
N ALA A 107 53.99 26.21 -56.61
CA ALA A 107 53.24 27.42 -56.97
C ALA A 107 52.74 28.13 -55.71
N THR A 108 53.08 29.41 -55.62
CA THR A 108 52.59 30.45 -54.71
C THR A 108 51.08 30.42 -54.49
N LYS A 109 50.63 30.45 -53.23
CA LYS A 109 49.49 31.22 -52.70
C LYS A 109 49.40 31.02 -51.17
N PRO A 110 49.41 32.09 -50.35
CA PRO A 110 49.07 31.98 -48.93
C PRO A 110 47.54 31.94 -48.83
N ARG A 111 46.96 30.76 -48.57
CA ARG A 111 45.50 30.64 -48.40
C ARG A 111 45.15 30.54 -46.91
N LEU A 112 45.19 31.71 -46.28
CA LEU A 112 44.36 32.14 -45.13
C LEU A 112 43.77 31.01 -44.26
N GLU A 113 44.58 30.48 -43.33
CA GLU A 113 44.07 29.92 -42.07
C GLU A 113 43.61 31.07 -41.18
N ALA A 114 42.49 31.69 -41.54
CA ALA A 114 41.70 32.50 -40.62
C ALA A 114 40.44 31.70 -40.32
N VAL A 115 40.61 30.64 -39.52
CA VAL A 115 39.50 30.00 -38.83
C VAL A 115 38.89 31.07 -37.94
N ARG A 116 37.75 31.61 -38.38
CA ARG A 116 37.01 32.68 -37.71
C ARG A 116 36.74 32.27 -36.26
N GLN A 117 37.47 32.87 -35.32
CA GLN A 117 37.22 32.75 -33.88
C GLN A 117 36.02 33.58 -33.41
N THR A 118 35.38 34.33 -34.32
CA THR A 118 34.19 35.12 -34.00
C THR A 118 32.94 34.38 -34.48
N PRO A 119 32.05 33.96 -33.56
CA PRO A 119 30.75 33.43 -33.93
C PRO A 119 30.07 34.42 -34.88
N ARG A 120 29.64 33.94 -36.04
CA ARG A 120 28.88 34.77 -36.98
C ARG A 120 27.65 35.27 -36.23
N PRO A 121 27.34 36.58 -36.25
CA PRO A 121 26.11 37.06 -35.62
C PRO A 121 24.95 36.28 -36.24
N ALA A 122 24.15 35.64 -35.38
CA ALA A 122 22.97 34.92 -35.82
C ALA A 122 22.11 35.87 -36.65
N SER A 123 21.60 35.39 -37.78
CA SER A 123 20.77 36.22 -38.65
C SER A 123 19.57 36.75 -37.83
N PRO A 124 19.10 37.98 -38.08
CA PRO A 124 17.94 38.54 -37.38
C PRO A 124 16.76 37.57 -37.17
N PRO A 125 16.35 36.74 -38.17
CA PRO A 125 15.28 35.76 -37.97
C PRO A 125 15.64 34.59 -37.03
N ALA A 126 16.92 34.22 -36.88
CA ALA A 126 17.34 33.17 -35.95
C ALA A 126 17.33 33.66 -34.50
N LEU A 127 17.68 34.92 -34.26
CA LEU A 127 17.60 35.55 -32.93
C LEU A 127 16.16 35.68 -32.45
N GLU A 128 15.25 36.13 -33.32
CA GLU A 128 13.82 36.24 -32.96
C GLU A 128 13.18 34.87 -32.68
N LYS A 129 13.53 33.83 -33.45
CA LYS A 129 13.11 32.45 -33.16
C LYS A 129 13.62 31.94 -31.81
N ALA A 130 14.89 32.23 -31.49
CA ALA A 130 15.46 31.82 -30.22
C ALA A 130 14.80 32.54 -29.03
N LYS A 131 14.47 33.83 -29.16
CA LYS A 131 13.72 34.57 -28.15
C LYS A 131 12.31 34.04 -27.96
N ALA A 132 11.62 33.71 -29.06
CA ALA A 132 10.28 33.13 -29.00
C ALA A 132 10.29 31.76 -28.29
N ALA A 133 11.25 30.89 -28.64
CA ALA A 133 11.41 29.60 -27.96
C ALA A 133 11.77 29.75 -26.47
N LEU A 134 12.59 30.75 -26.12
CA LEU A 134 12.90 31.06 -24.72
C LEU A 134 11.66 31.54 -23.96
N ALA A 135 10.85 32.42 -24.56
CA ALA A 135 9.62 32.90 -23.94
C ALA A 135 8.59 31.77 -23.74
N GLU A 136 8.48 30.86 -24.70
CA GLU A 136 7.62 29.67 -24.60
C GLU A 136 8.11 28.74 -23.49
N ALA A 137 9.41 28.44 -23.45
CA ALA A 137 10.00 27.61 -22.40
C ALA A 137 9.83 28.24 -21.00
N GLN A 138 10.00 29.56 -20.87
CA GLN A 138 9.77 30.26 -19.60
C GLN A 138 8.30 30.24 -19.16
N ALA A 139 7.36 30.33 -20.11
CA ALA A 139 5.94 30.21 -19.80
C ALA A 139 5.58 28.79 -19.35
N GLU A 140 6.20 27.77 -19.95
CA GLU A 140 6.03 26.37 -19.57
C GLU A 140 6.67 26.06 -18.20
N GLU A 141 7.86 26.59 -17.94
CA GLU A 141 8.53 26.55 -16.63
C GLU A 141 7.65 27.18 -15.54
N ALA A 142 7.11 28.38 -15.78
CA ALA A 142 6.24 29.05 -14.81
C ALA A 142 4.97 28.22 -14.50
N ARG A 143 4.36 27.61 -15.52
CA ARG A 143 3.19 26.74 -15.33
C ARG A 143 3.53 25.48 -14.55
N THR A 144 4.63 24.82 -14.89
CA THR A 144 5.06 23.58 -14.23
C THR A 144 5.48 23.85 -12.78
N ASN A 145 6.14 24.97 -12.50
CA ASN A 145 6.44 25.39 -11.13
C ASN A 145 5.16 25.68 -10.32
N GLY A 146 4.18 26.38 -10.91
CA GLY A 146 2.89 26.61 -10.24
C GLY A 146 2.17 25.31 -9.88
N LEU A 147 2.12 24.34 -10.82
CA LEU A 147 1.56 23.02 -10.54
C LEU A 147 2.34 22.25 -9.46
N ALA A 148 3.67 22.39 -9.45
CA ALA A 148 4.51 21.76 -8.43
C ALA A 148 4.25 22.34 -7.03
N GLU A 149 4.08 23.66 -6.94
CA GLU A 149 3.71 24.34 -5.69
C GLU A 149 2.33 23.91 -5.20
N GLU A 150 1.31 23.90 -6.07
CA GLU A 150 -0.04 23.43 -5.72
C GLU A 150 -0.04 21.98 -5.22
N LEU A 151 0.68 21.08 -5.90
CA LEU A 151 0.80 19.70 -5.46
C LEU A 151 1.54 19.56 -4.13
N GLN A 152 2.55 20.40 -3.89
CA GLN A 152 3.28 20.42 -2.62
C GLN A 152 2.40 20.89 -1.47
N GLU A 153 1.58 21.93 -1.68
CA GLU A 153 0.58 22.38 -0.71
C GLU A 153 -0.44 21.28 -0.39
N GLN A 154 -0.95 20.58 -1.40
CA GLN A 154 -1.86 19.45 -1.22
C GLN A 154 -1.22 18.31 -0.42
N VAL A 155 0.06 18.03 -0.63
CA VAL A 155 0.80 17.02 0.15
C VAL A 155 0.93 17.44 1.61
N GLU A 156 1.19 18.72 1.88
CA GLU A 156 1.31 19.24 3.24
C GLU A 156 -0.04 19.24 3.96
N GLU A 157 -1.11 19.64 3.28
CA GLU A 157 -2.49 19.56 3.79
C GLU A 157 -2.86 18.11 4.12
N THR A 158 -2.68 17.19 3.16
CA THR A 158 -2.98 15.77 3.37
C THR A 158 -2.17 15.17 4.53
N ARG A 159 -0.89 15.56 4.68
CA ARG A 159 -0.06 15.13 5.82
C ARG A 159 -0.62 15.64 7.15
N SER A 160 -1.05 16.90 7.20
CA SER A 160 -1.65 17.47 8.40
C SER A 160 -2.97 16.79 8.78
N GLU A 161 -3.79 16.42 7.78
CA GLU A 161 -5.01 15.65 7.98
C GLU A 161 -4.72 14.24 8.52
N ILE A 162 -3.72 13.55 7.96
CA ILE A 162 -3.28 12.25 8.45
C ILE A 162 -2.85 12.33 9.91
N ASP A 163 -2.02 13.32 10.26
CA ASP A 163 -1.54 13.49 11.63
C ASP A 163 -2.70 13.77 12.60
N ALA A 164 -3.67 14.60 12.20
CA ALA A 164 -4.87 14.86 12.98
C ALA A 164 -5.70 13.58 13.21
N LEU A 165 -5.93 12.79 12.16
CA LEU A 165 -6.66 11.52 12.25
C LEU A 165 -5.93 10.49 13.11
N VAL A 166 -4.60 10.45 13.08
CA VAL A 166 -3.79 9.58 13.94
C VAL A 166 -3.98 9.94 15.42
N GLN A 167 -3.96 11.24 15.75
CA GLN A 167 -4.20 11.71 17.12
C GLN A 167 -5.63 11.40 17.57
N GLU A 168 -6.63 11.68 16.74
CA GLU A 168 -8.03 11.36 17.05
C GLU A 168 -8.22 9.85 17.29
N ALA A 169 -7.61 9.01 16.45
CA ALA A 169 -7.67 7.56 16.62
C ALA A 169 -6.97 7.08 17.90
N ALA A 170 -5.92 7.76 18.35
CA ALA A 170 -5.29 7.46 19.64
C ALA A 170 -6.21 7.84 20.81
N GLU A 171 -6.82 9.02 20.77
CA GLU A 171 -7.77 9.47 21.79
C GLU A 171 -9.00 8.56 21.90
N LEU A 172 -9.56 8.15 20.76
CA LEU A 172 -10.72 7.25 20.73
C LEU A 172 -10.39 5.87 21.32
N ARG A 173 -9.18 5.37 21.11
CA ARG A 173 -8.74 4.10 21.73
C ARG A 173 -8.63 4.22 23.25
N GLU A 174 -8.07 5.32 23.76
CA GLU A 174 -8.01 5.54 25.21
C GLU A 174 -9.40 5.70 25.83
N ARG A 175 -10.32 6.40 25.15
CA ARG A 175 -11.73 6.51 25.58
C ARG A 175 -12.43 5.15 25.60
N LEU A 176 -12.21 4.33 24.57
CA LEU A 176 -12.77 2.97 24.50
C LEU A 176 -12.27 2.12 25.68
N LYS A 177 -10.95 2.11 25.92
CA LYS A 177 -10.34 1.38 27.02
C LYS A 177 -10.91 1.81 28.39
N ALA A 178 -11.06 3.12 28.60
CA ALA A 178 -11.66 3.64 29.83
C ALA A 178 -13.13 3.20 29.99
N ALA A 179 -13.91 3.20 28.91
CA ALA A 179 -15.29 2.74 28.93
C ALA A 179 -15.41 1.23 29.21
N GLU A 180 -14.52 0.41 28.64
CA GLU A 180 -14.43 -1.04 28.90
C GLU A 180 -14.10 -1.32 30.37
N GLU A 181 -13.14 -0.59 30.95
CA GLU A 181 -12.83 -0.71 32.38
C GLU A 181 -14.02 -0.32 33.27
N GLN A 182 -14.76 0.72 32.91
CA GLN A 182 -15.97 1.13 33.62
C GLN A 182 -17.07 0.05 33.53
N LEU A 183 -17.25 -0.54 32.35
CA LEU A 183 -18.20 -1.63 32.13
C LEU A 183 -17.86 -2.85 33.01
N ASP A 184 -16.59 -3.22 33.08
CA ASP A 184 -16.15 -4.35 33.91
C ASP A 184 -16.33 -4.08 35.41
N ARG A 185 -16.06 -2.84 35.86
CA ARG A 185 -16.34 -2.43 37.24
C ARG A 185 -17.85 -2.49 37.54
N ALA A 186 -18.68 -1.98 36.65
CA ALA A 186 -20.14 -2.01 36.81
C ALA A 186 -20.69 -3.45 36.85
N ARG A 187 -20.16 -4.35 36.00
CA ARG A 187 -20.51 -5.78 36.00
C ARG A 187 -20.16 -6.45 37.34
N LYS A 188 -18.96 -6.19 37.87
CA LYS A 188 -18.53 -6.72 39.18
C LYS A 188 -19.43 -6.21 40.31
N GLN A 189 -19.75 -4.91 40.29
CA GLN A 189 -20.67 -4.31 41.27
C GLN A 189 -22.06 -4.94 41.19
N LEU A 190 -22.61 -5.11 39.99
CA LEU A 190 -23.91 -5.77 39.79
C LEU A 190 -23.90 -7.21 40.33
N ALA A 191 -22.83 -7.96 40.09
CA ALA A 191 -22.71 -9.33 40.61
C ALA A 191 -22.68 -9.37 42.14
N ALA A 192 -21.95 -8.44 42.77
CA ALA A 192 -21.87 -8.32 44.22
C ALA A 192 -23.23 -7.95 44.84
N THR A 193 -23.88 -6.90 44.32
CA THR A 193 -25.19 -6.45 44.82
C THR A 193 -26.28 -7.50 44.60
N ALA A 194 -26.23 -8.22 43.48
CA ALA A 194 -27.13 -9.35 43.24
C ALA A 194 -26.92 -10.51 44.22
N ALA A 195 -25.67 -10.78 44.62
CA ALA A 195 -25.37 -11.79 45.63
C ALA A 195 -25.87 -11.37 47.02
N GLU A 196 -25.63 -10.12 47.41
CA GLU A 196 -26.13 -9.52 48.66
C GLU A 196 -27.67 -9.55 48.71
N ALA A 197 -28.34 -9.15 47.62
CA ALA A 197 -29.80 -9.19 47.53
C ALA A 197 -30.34 -10.63 47.72
N LYS A 198 -29.69 -11.63 47.12
CA LYS A 198 -30.06 -13.04 47.33
C LYS A 198 -29.87 -13.49 48.77
N GLN A 199 -28.82 -13.05 49.45
CA GLN A 199 -28.61 -13.36 50.86
C GLN A 199 -29.67 -12.71 51.74
N ALA A 200 -29.95 -11.42 51.53
CA ALA A 200 -30.99 -10.69 52.25
C ALA A 200 -32.38 -11.33 52.07
N LEU A 201 -32.73 -11.76 50.87
CA LEU A 201 -33.98 -12.49 50.62
C LEU A 201 -34.06 -13.81 51.41
N ARG A 202 -32.97 -14.59 51.44
CA ARG A 202 -32.93 -15.84 52.22
C ARG A 202 -33.05 -15.60 53.73
N GLU A 203 -32.45 -14.52 54.23
CA GLU A 203 -32.56 -14.14 55.64
C GLU A 203 -33.98 -13.67 55.98
N ALA A 204 -34.58 -12.85 55.12
CA ALA A 204 -35.96 -12.42 55.25
C ALA A 204 -36.93 -13.62 55.24
N ASP A 205 -36.74 -14.60 54.35
CA ASP A 205 -37.54 -15.83 54.32
C ASP A 205 -37.42 -16.64 55.62
N LYS A 206 -36.19 -16.77 56.15
CA LYS A 206 -35.96 -17.45 57.43
C LYS A 206 -36.68 -16.72 58.56
N ALA A 207 -36.55 -15.39 58.64
CA ALA A 207 -37.23 -14.58 59.64
C ALA A 207 -38.76 -14.65 59.49
N GLY A 208 -39.28 -14.65 58.27
CA GLY A 208 -40.72 -14.84 58.01
C GLY A 208 -41.25 -16.16 58.56
N ARG A 209 -40.49 -17.26 58.38
CA ARG A 209 -40.86 -18.57 58.93
C ARG A 209 -40.83 -18.58 60.46
N THR A 210 -39.83 -17.96 61.09
CA THR A 210 -39.78 -17.90 62.57
C THR A 210 -40.94 -17.10 63.14
N VAL A 211 -41.29 -15.97 62.50
CA VAL A 211 -42.48 -15.19 62.88
C VAL A 211 -43.76 -16.02 62.73
N MET A 212 -43.92 -16.75 61.63
CA MET A 212 -45.10 -17.60 61.40
C MET A 212 -45.24 -18.68 62.49
N LEU A 213 -44.16 -19.42 62.79
CA LEU A 213 -44.18 -20.44 63.84
C LEU A 213 -44.43 -19.85 65.24
N ALA A 214 -43.88 -18.67 65.53
CA ALA A 214 -44.14 -17.98 66.79
C ALA A 214 -45.62 -17.58 66.91
N ARG A 215 -46.23 -17.07 65.83
CA ARG A 215 -47.66 -16.76 65.79
C ARG A 215 -48.53 -17.99 66.02
N GLU A 216 -48.22 -19.11 65.36
CA GLU A 216 -48.94 -20.37 65.58
C GLU A 216 -48.85 -20.85 67.04
N ARG A 217 -47.67 -20.74 67.65
CA ARG A 217 -47.47 -21.12 69.05
C ARG A 217 -48.29 -20.25 70.00
N VAL A 218 -48.37 -18.94 69.75
CA VAL A 218 -49.21 -18.03 70.54
C VAL A 218 -50.68 -18.44 70.42
N LEU A 219 -51.17 -18.68 69.20
CA LEU A 219 -52.56 -19.08 68.96
C LEU A 219 -52.93 -20.38 69.70
N ARG A 220 -52.05 -21.40 69.67
CA ARG A 220 -52.27 -22.68 70.37
C ARG A 220 -52.29 -22.57 71.89
N LEU A 221 -51.59 -21.58 72.46
CA LEU A 221 -51.54 -21.38 73.91
C LEU A 221 -52.66 -20.47 74.41
N SER A 222 -53.29 -19.71 73.52
CA SER A 222 -54.43 -18.84 73.83
C SER A 222 -55.81 -19.49 73.65
N SER A 223 -55.86 -20.71 73.10
CA SER A 223 -57.07 -21.54 72.93
C SER A 223 -57.21 -22.57 74.05
#